data_AF-A0A7X3THM8-F1
#
_entry.id   AF-A0A7X3THM8-F1
#
_cell.length_a   1.000
_cell.length_b   1.000
_cell.length_c   1.000
_cell.angle_alpha   90.00
_cell.angle_beta   90.00
_cell.angle_gamma   90.00
#
_symmetry.space_group_name_H-M   'P 1'
#
loop_
_entity.id
_entity.type
_entity.pdbx_description
1 polymer ?
#
loop_
_entity_poly.entity_id
_entity_poly.type
_entity_poly.pdbx_seq_one_letter_code
_entity_poly.pdbx_strand_id
1 'polypeptide(L)'
;MSENLATLTLLQGRLRQQVEELIAQMQQRGVAGDPSLETVFRELPLAPPAMLEAETRLGERRLREALAPEQRSLQHLQRAEAAFRDVQVQQGGGGGGGTPGSVGSGAEELADLFELELDRLRNQYETVQRGQQQQQDQEVDEALQKLEELARRQQQMNERAAAQQRGAAGGGQGQQQQMIQETEELARQLQRLGREGDRADVEESARRLQQAADEMRRAQAQGRRGQGQAEASNALDRLREARRLLENRQVAAVEREVEDAARRADRIAERQRELQRDVNEDPTGGDRERLAGLRERKAELAGEVDQLETDLDRLAREARQDQPEAARRLLEAAGEIRESRLRDKLNFSRGALGAQTEDFVRNFEEQITRDAENVRARVQAARDALSESDPRRLGRQLDETRDLVRGLESLQERLQQGEEGQGEEGQGQEGQGQQEGQGQQQGQEGQGQQGEGQQGGQGEQGGEGQQGGQQQGEGQGQGGRGGQPGQPGEAPRGGQGFAPGGGGGGGGGPWLSPEDVRQFQREFRERGQDARRLRDELGQEGVDVGDLDRAIAGLDRLRTMGDFDDPEELAALQADVLRGLKDFEFALRRELGSQIERFFLSGSDDVPEEYRELVEAYYRALSEDPPP
;
A
#
# COMPACT_ATOMS: atom_id res chain seq x y z
N MET A 1 -23.95 10.07 16.57
CA MET A 1 -23.46 11.47 16.51
C MET A 1 -23.70 12.24 17.82
N SER A 2 -24.88 12.21 18.45
CA SER A 2 -25.14 12.97 19.69
C SER A 2 -24.34 12.51 20.90
N GLU A 3 -24.08 11.20 21.04
CA GLU A 3 -23.20 10.66 22.09
C GLU A 3 -21.75 11.10 21.88
N ASN A 4 -21.23 11.01 20.64
CA ASN A 4 -19.86 11.43 20.34
C ASN A 4 -19.62 12.92 20.65
N LEU A 5 -20.60 13.80 20.39
CA LEU A 5 -20.51 15.23 20.71
C LEU A 5 -20.48 15.51 22.23
N ALA A 6 -21.25 14.75 23.02
CA ALA A 6 -21.22 14.88 24.48
C ALA A 6 -19.86 14.43 25.03
N THR A 7 -19.32 13.32 24.51
CA THR A 7 -17.97 12.84 24.85
C THR A 7 -16.90 13.86 24.49
N LEU A 8 -16.96 14.44 23.28
CA LEU A 8 -16.02 15.48 22.84
C LEU A 8 -16.11 16.74 23.70
N THR A 9 -17.31 17.15 24.11
CA THR A 9 -17.49 18.32 24.99
C THR A 9 -16.87 18.05 26.38
N LEU A 10 -17.07 16.85 26.93
CA LEU A 10 -16.49 16.46 28.22
C LEU A 10 -14.97 16.37 28.16
N LEU A 11 -14.41 15.80 27.09
CA LEU A 11 -12.98 15.74 26.85
C LEU A 11 -12.38 17.13 26.73
N GLN A 12 -13.03 18.03 25.98
CA GLN A 12 -12.61 19.41 25.82
C GLN A 12 -12.60 20.18 27.14
N GLY A 13 -13.65 20.01 27.96
CA GLY A 13 -13.73 20.63 29.28
C GLY A 13 -12.64 20.12 30.22
N ARG A 14 -12.34 18.81 30.18
CA ARG A 14 -11.24 18.22 30.96
C ARG A 14 -9.88 18.74 30.51
N LEU A 15 -9.64 18.79 29.20
CA LEU A 15 -8.42 19.34 28.61
C LEU A 15 -8.19 20.77 29.07
N ARG A 16 -9.22 21.62 28.99
CA ARG A 16 -9.15 23.01 29.46
C ARG A 16 -8.77 23.10 30.93
N GLN A 17 -9.39 22.28 31.79
CA GLN A 17 -9.10 22.24 33.22
C GLN A 17 -7.65 21.85 33.49
N GLN A 18 -7.11 20.86 32.76
CA GLN A 18 -5.71 20.44 32.90
C GLN A 18 -4.75 21.58 32.52
N VAL A 19 -5.00 22.28 31.41
CA VAL A 19 -4.18 23.44 31.02
C VAL A 19 -4.29 24.58 32.04
N GLU A 20 -5.47 24.83 32.61
CA GLU A 20 -5.64 25.83 33.68
C GLU A 20 -4.88 25.45 34.96
N GLU A 21 -4.88 24.17 35.32
CA GLU A 21 -4.15 23.64 36.47
C GLU A 21 -2.63 23.76 36.26
N LEU A 22 -2.13 23.44 35.06
CA LEU A 22 -0.75 23.64 34.66
C LEU A 22 -0.30 25.09 34.83
N ILE A 23 -1.10 26.03 34.28
CA ILE A 23 -0.82 27.47 34.40
C ILE A 23 -0.77 27.88 35.88
N ALA A 24 -1.69 27.39 36.70
CA ALA A 24 -1.74 27.71 38.13
C ALA A 24 -0.50 27.17 38.87
N GLN A 25 -0.06 25.95 38.57
CA GLN A 25 1.13 25.34 39.16
C GLN A 25 2.42 26.08 38.75
N MET A 26 2.54 26.46 37.47
CA MET A 26 3.65 27.29 37.00
C MET A 26 3.74 28.64 37.74
N GLN A 27 2.60 29.29 37.97
CA GLN A 27 2.54 30.56 38.67
C GLN A 27 2.89 30.42 40.16
N GLN A 28 2.42 29.36 40.82
CA GLN A 28 2.71 29.08 42.22
C GLN A 28 4.20 28.79 42.47
N ARG A 29 4.87 28.15 41.51
CA ARG A 29 6.29 27.79 41.60
C ARG A 29 7.25 28.95 41.28
N GLY A 30 6.73 30.16 40.99
CA GLY A 30 7.54 31.38 40.90
C GLY A 30 8.39 31.51 39.62
N VAL A 31 8.07 30.73 38.59
CA VAL A 31 8.89 30.64 37.36
C VAL A 31 8.58 31.74 36.33
N ALA A 32 7.62 32.61 36.65
CA ALA A 32 7.24 33.79 35.85
C ALA A 32 8.36 34.84 35.66
N GLY A 33 9.52 34.66 36.30
CA GLY A 33 10.70 35.52 36.16
C GLY A 33 11.82 34.94 35.30
N ASP A 34 11.69 33.70 34.79
CA ASP A 34 12.73 33.06 33.99
C ASP A 34 12.65 33.51 32.52
N PRO A 35 13.69 34.19 31.99
CA PRO A 35 13.71 34.65 30.60
C PRO A 35 13.58 33.52 29.58
N SER A 36 14.01 32.30 29.93
CA SER A 36 13.96 31.14 29.04
C SER A 36 12.52 30.66 28.80
N LEU A 37 11.64 30.83 29.79
CA LEU A 37 10.25 30.36 29.77
C LEU A 37 9.23 31.46 29.42
N GLU A 38 9.68 32.69 29.11
CA GLU A 38 8.82 33.83 28.81
C GLU A 38 7.82 33.55 27.68
N THR A 39 8.25 32.81 26.65
CA THR A 39 7.38 32.42 25.53
C THR A 39 6.32 31.40 25.95
N VAL A 40 6.66 30.48 26.85
CA VAL A 40 5.71 29.50 27.41
C VAL A 40 4.65 30.23 28.24
N PHE A 41 5.07 31.14 29.13
CA PHE A 41 4.16 31.96 29.94
C PHE A 41 3.27 32.90 29.13
N ARG A 42 3.68 33.27 27.91
CA ARG A 42 2.87 34.09 27.01
C ARG A 42 1.85 33.27 26.22
N GLU A 43 2.23 32.11 25.69
CA GLU A 43 1.37 31.34 24.79
C GLU A 43 0.39 30.42 25.54
N LEU A 44 0.81 29.77 26.64
CA LEU A 44 -0.01 28.79 27.34
C LEU A 44 -1.33 29.37 27.88
N PRO A 45 -1.38 30.58 28.48
CA PRO A 45 -2.64 31.17 28.96
C PRO A 45 -3.62 31.57 27.86
N LEU A 46 -3.20 31.57 26.59
CA LEU A 46 -4.07 31.84 25.44
C LEU A 46 -4.86 30.61 25.00
N ALA A 47 -4.45 29.40 25.41
CA ALA A 47 -5.13 28.16 25.05
C ALA A 47 -6.49 27.95 25.75
N PRO A 48 -6.64 28.11 27.10
CA PRO A 48 -7.91 27.86 27.78
C PRO A 48 -9.11 28.69 27.28
N PRO A 49 -8.96 29.99 26.95
CA PRO A 49 -10.07 30.77 26.38
C PRO A 49 -10.54 30.23 25.02
N ALA A 50 -9.61 29.80 24.15
CA ALA A 50 -9.95 29.17 22.88
C ALA A 50 -10.60 27.80 23.10
N MET A 51 -10.12 27.03 24.08
CA MET A 51 -10.71 25.74 24.45
C MET A 51 -12.14 25.89 24.99
N LEU A 52 -12.40 26.90 25.80
CA LEU A 52 -13.74 27.22 26.31
C LEU A 52 -14.71 27.59 25.19
N GLU A 53 -14.22 28.35 24.20
CA GLU A 53 -15.01 28.68 23.01
C GLU A 53 -15.35 27.43 22.18
N ALA A 54 -14.41 26.51 22.02
CA ALA A 54 -14.64 25.20 21.41
C ALA A 54 -15.63 24.36 22.23
N GLU A 55 -15.45 24.27 23.56
CA GLU A 55 -16.33 23.56 24.49
C GLU A 55 -17.78 24.05 24.39
N THR A 56 -17.98 25.37 24.37
CA THR A 56 -19.30 25.99 24.25
C THR A 56 -19.96 25.62 22.92
N ARG A 57 -19.21 25.71 21.80
CA ARG A 57 -19.72 25.37 20.46
C ARG A 57 -20.01 23.87 20.31
N LEU A 58 -19.21 23.01 20.94
CA LEU A 58 -19.46 21.56 21.00
C LEU A 58 -20.72 21.24 21.83
N GLY A 59 -20.90 21.91 22.98
CA GLY A 59 -22.11 21.81 23.81
C GLY A 59 -23.39 22.26 23.09
N GLU A 60 -23.27 23.26 22.21
CA GLU A 60 -24.35 23.70 21.30
C GLU A 60 -24.54 22.78 20.07
N ARG A 61 -23.80 21.67 19.98
CA ARG A 61 -23.82 20.71 18.86
C ARG A 61 -23.32 21.29 17.53
N ARG A 62 -22.47 22.31 17.56
CA ARG A 62 -21.92 22.98 16.38
C ARG A 62 -20.48 22.54 16.10
N LEU A 63 -20.31 21.29 15.66
CA LEU A 63 -18.99 20.68 15.40
C LEU A 63 -18.09 21.52 14.48
N ARG A 64 -18.62 21.97 13.34
CA ARG A 64 -17.85 22.75 12.35
C ARG A 64 -17.39 24.10 12.89
N GLU A 65 -18.22 24.72 13.72
CA GLU A 65 -17.90 26.01 14.32
C GLU A 65 -16.88 25.86 15.46
N ALA A 66 -16.81 24.70 16.11
CA ALA A 66 -15.83 24.38 17.14
C ALA A 66 -14.41 24.16 16.60
N LEU A 67 -14.24 23.81 15.32
CA LEU A 67 -12.93 23.54 14.72
C LEU A 67 -11.98 24.75 14.75
N ALA A 68 -12.48 25.95 14.48
CA ALA A 68 -11.66 27.16 14.45
C ALA A 68 -11.08 27.55 15.84
N PRO A 69 -11.86 27.57 16.95
CA PRO A 69 -11.28 27.73 18.28
C PRO A 69 -10.37 26.57 18.67
N GLU A 70 -10.68 25.34 18.28
CA GLU A 70 -9.85 24.16 18.58
C GLU A 70 -8.48 24.20 17.89
N GLN A 71 -8.43 24.60 16.63
CA GLN A 71 -7.16 24.79 15.93
C GLN A 71 -6.32 25.90 16.56
N ARG A 72 -6.96 26.96 17.09
CA ARG A 72 -6.27 28.04 17.79
C ARG A 72 -5.70 27.58 19.13
N SER A 73 -6.45 26.82 19.93
CA SER A 73 -5.92 26.28 21.19
C SER A 73 -4.73 25.37 20.93
N LEU A 74 -4.82 24.49 19.92
CA LEU A 74 -3.72 23.61 19.52
C LEU A 74 -2.48 24.41 19.09
N GLN A 75 -2.63 25.48 18.32
CA GLN A 75 -1.50 26.32 17.93
C GLN A 75 -0.78 26.96 19.12
N HIS A 76 -1.52 27.42 20.13
CA HIS A 76 -0.93 27.98 21.34
C HIS A 76 -0.20 26.91 22.16
N LEU A 77 -0.78 25.72 22.29
CA LEU A 77 -0.12 24.58 22.93
C LEU A 77 1.17 24.18 22.20
N GLN A 78 1.14 24.07 20.87
CA GLN A 78 2.31 23.72 20.06
C GLN A 78 3.42 24.77 20.15
N ARG A 79 3.07 26.06 20.20
CA ARG A 79 4.07 27.13 20.39
C ARG A 79 4.68 27.10 21.78
N ALA A 80 3.87 26.82 22.80
CA ALA A 80 4.35 26.63 24.16
C ALA A 80 5.26 25.40 24.26
N GLU A 81 4.88 24.27 23.65
CA GLU A 81 5.69 23.05 23.58
C GLU A 81 7.02 23.29 22.86
N ALA A 82 7.00 23.95 21.68
CA ALA A 82 8.21 24.23 20.92
C ALA A 82 9.17 25.12 21.71
N ALA A 83 8.66 26.19 22.33
CA ALA A 83 9.46 27.05 23.20
C ALA A 83 10.00 26.27 24.41
N PHE A 84 9.22 25.36 24.97
CA PHE A 84 9.63 24.51 26.09
C PHE A 84 10.76 23.54 25.70
N ARG A 85 10.63 22.85 24.56
CA ARG A 85 11.64 21.92 24.02
C ARG A 85 12.94 22.65 23.70
N ASP A 86 12.88 23.87 23.18
CA ASP A 86 14.08 24.68 22.92
C ASP A 86 14.85 24.99 24.23
N VAL A 87 14.15 25.29 25.32
CA VAL A 87 14.76 25.49 26.64
C VAL A 87 15.40 24.20 27.17
N GLN A 88 14.73 23.06 27.00
CA GLN A 88 15.25 21.74 27.38
C GLN A 88 16.53 21.39 26.61
N VAL A 89 16.56 21.62 25.29
CA VAL A 89 17.74 21.38 24.44
C VAL A 89 18.89 22.32 24.80
N GLN A 90 18.58 23.58 25.12
CA GLN A 90 19.58 24.58 25.50
C GLN A 90 20.19 24.31 26.89
N GLN A 91 19.43 23.71 27.81
CA GLN A 91 19.93 23.22 29.11
C GLN A 91 20.63 21.85 28.98
N GLY A 92 20.17 20.96 28.10
CA GLY A 92 20.76 19.63 27.86
C GLY A 92 22.01 19.59 26.96
N GLY A 93 22.27 20.64 26.16
CA GLY A 93 23.42 20.73 25.26
C GLY A 93 24.72 21.25 25.91
N GLY A 94 24.69 21.67 27.18
CA GLY A 94 25.82 22.21 27.92
C GLY A 94 26.62 21.14 28.66
N GLY A 95 27.46 20.38 27.97
CA GLY A 95 28.37 19.43 28.61
C GLY A 95 29.44 20.11 29.47
N GLY A 96 29.49 19.76 30.75
CA GLY A 96 30.73 19.74 31.54
C GLY A 96 30.76 20.57 32.83
N GLY A 97 30.54 19.89 33.97
CA GLY A 97 31.15 20.23 35.26
C GLY A 97 30.52 21.41 36.01
N GLY A 98 29.50 21.14 36.82
CA GLY A 98 28.98 22.09 37.80
C GLY A 98 28.52 21.37 39.07
N THR A 99 29.00 21.84 40.22
CA THR A 99 28.81 21.31 41.57
C THR A 99 27.36 20.93 41.90
N PRO A 100 27.11 19.76 42.55
CA PRO A 100 25.79 19.39 43.03
C PRO A 100 25.43 20.26 44.24
N GLY A 101 24.59 21.26 44.00
CA GLY A 101 24.03 22.09 45.06
C GLY A 101 23.75 23.50 44.59
N SER A 102 22.46 23.80 44.42
CA SER A 102 21.83 25.12 44.32
C SER A 102 21.45 25.59 42.89
N VAL A 103 20.12 25.75 42.73
CA VAL A 103 19.37 26.60 41.76
C VAL A 103 18.83 26.00 40.44
N GLY A 104 18.84 24.67 40.21
CA GLY A 104 18.26 24.05 38.99
C GLY A 104 16.88 23.38 39.11
N SER A 105 16.45 22.98 40.31
CA SER A 105 15.40 21.95 40.51
C SER A 105 14.00 22.34 40.01
N GLY A 106 13.64 23.62 40.04
CA GLY A 106 12.29 24.06 39.65
C GLY A 106 12.03 24.02 38.14
N ALA A 107 13.06 24.13 37.30
CA ALA A 107 12.91 24.10 35.84
C ALA A 107 12.83 22.65 35.32
N GLU A 108 13.62 21.74 35.88
CA GLU A 108 13.58 20.30 35.57
C GLU A 108 12.28 19.65 36.08
N GLU A 109 11.83 19.96 37.30
CA GLU A 109 10.54 19.45 37.83
C GLU A 109 9.32 20.01 37.08
N LEU A 110 9.43 21.22 36.51
CA LEU A 110 8.40 21.76 35.63
C LEU A 110 8.46 21.13 34.24
N ALA A 111 9.65 20.82 33.73
CA ALA A 111 9.81 20.05 32.49
C ALA A 111 9.12 18.70 32.58
N ASP A 112 9.39 18.03 33.69
CA ASP A 112 8.90 16.71 33.96
C ASP A 112 7.38 16.66 34.07
N LEU A 113 6.78 17.70 34.65
CA LEU A 113 5.34 17.85 34.81
C LEU A 113 4.66 18.27 33.50
N PHE A 114 5.29 19.18 32.74
CA PHE A 114 4.80 19.59 31.42
C PHE A 114 4.78 18.45 30.42
N GLU A 115 5.85 17.67 30.38
CA GLU A 115 5.96 16.51 29.50
C GLU A 115 4.89 15.47 29.85
N LEU A 116 4.72 15.20 31.15
CA LEU A 116 3.71 14.27 31.66
C LEU A 116 2.27 14.71 31.30
N GLU A 117 1.96 16.00 31.48
CA GLU A 117 0.65 16.51 31.11
C GLU A 117 0.43 16.53 29.59
N LEU A 118 1.42 16.93 28.80
CA LEU A 118 1.32 16.90 27.33
C LEU A 118 1.14 15.47 26.81
N ASP A 119 1.86 14.51 27.36
CA ASP A 119 1.72 13.09 27.01
C ASP A 119 0.34 12.56 27.39
N ARG A 120 -0.19 12.95 28.55
CA ARG A 120 -1.54 12.60 28.95
C ARG A 120 -2.60 13.20 28.02
N LEU A 121 -2.38 14.41 27.50
CA LEU A 121 -3.27 15.02 26.50
C LEU A 121 -3.16 14.28 25.17
N ARG A 122 -1.95 13.99 24.72
CA ARG A 122 -1.67 13.24 23.49
C ARG A 122 -2.31 11.85 23.52
N ASN A 123 -2.12 11.10 24.60
CA ASN A 123 -2.70 9.77 24.79
C ASN A 123 -4.23 9.81 24.77
N GLN A 124 -4.86 10.84 25.34
CA GLN A 124 -6.32 11.00 25.30
C GLN A 124 -6.85 11.31 23.90
N TYR A 125 -6.20 12.21 23.15
CA TYR A 125 -6.57 12.49 21.76
C TYR A 125 -6.32 11.29 20.85
N GLU A 126 -5.17 10.63 20.99
CA GLU A 126 -4.80 9.45 20.22
C GLU A 126 -5.78 8.30 20.48
N THR A 127 -6.22 8.09 21.73
CA THR A 127 -7.21 7.05 22.07
C THR A 127 -8.55 7.29 21.37
N VAL A 128 -9.05 8.54 21.37
CA VAL A 128 -10.34 8.89 20.76
C VAL A 128 -10.26 8.81 19.24
N GLN A 129 -9.17 9.32 18.65
CA GLN A 129 -8.91 9.26 17.23
C GLN A 129 -8.76 7.80 16.77
N ARG A 130 -8.00 6.97 17.51
CA ARG A 130 -7.80 5.55 17.22
C ARG A 130 -9.11 4.76 17.31
N GLY A 131 -9.96 5.03 18.30
CA GLY A 131 -11.28 4.40 18.40
C GLY A 131 -12.18 4.72 17.20
N GLN A 132 -12.16 5.97 16.71
CA GLN A 132 -12.91 6.37 15.52
C GLN A 132 -12.32 5.78 14.23
N GLN A 133 -10.99 5.66 14.15
CA GLN A 133 -10.29 5.06 13.03
C GLN A 133 -10.56 3.55 12.94
N GLN A 134 -10.47 2.84 14.08
CA GLN A 134 -10.74 1.40 14.18
C GLN A 134 -12.17 1.05 13.78
N GLN A 135 -13.17 1.86 14.15
CA GLN A 135 -14.55 1.64 13.69
C GLN A 135 -14.66 1.72 12.17
N GLN A 136 -14.04 2.71 11.54
CA GLN A 136 -14.06 2.84 10.09
C GLN A 136 -13.31 1.71 9.39
N ASP A 137 -12.19 1.26 9.97
CA ASP A 137 -11.40 0.17 9.38
C ASP A 137 -12.13 -1.19 9.53
N GLN A 138 -12.83 -1.44 10.65
CA GLN A 138 -13.74 -2.58 10.79
C GLN A 138 -14.86 -2.56 9.73
N GLU A 139 -15.47 -1.40 9.46
CA GLU A 139 -16.48 -1.27 8.42
C GLU A 139 -15.92 -1.55 7.02
N VAL A 140 -14.66 -1.20 6.77
CA VAL A 140 -13.96 -1.53 5.51
C VAL A 140 -13.66 -3.02 5.42
N ASP A 141 -13.26 -3.67 6.50
CA ASP A 141 -13.01 -5.11 6.55
C ASP A 141 -14.30 -5.92 6.32
N GLU A 142 -15.41 -5.50 6.94
CA GLU A 142 -16.73 -6.08 6.66
C GLU A 142 -17.12 -5.90 5.18
N ALA A 143 -16.81 -4.75 4.60
CA ALA A 143 -17.07 -4.50 3.19
C ALA A 143 -16.20 -5.39 2.29
N LEU A 144 -14.95 -5.64 2.66
CA LEU A 144 -14.05 -6.57 1.96
C LEU A 144 -14.59 -8.01 2.00
N GLN A 145 -15.07 -8.48 3.16
CA GLN A 145 -15.68 -9.81 3.28
C GLN A 145 -16.93 -9.96 2.41
N LYS A 146 -17.83 -8.95 2.42
CA LYS A 146 -19.01 -8.93 1.55
C LYS A 146 -18.62 -8.92 0.07
N LEU A 147 -17.56 -8.19 -0.28
CA LEU A 147 -17.04 -8.16 -1.64
C LEU A 147 -16.48 -9.51 -2.09
N GLU A 148 -15.76 -10.21 -1.22
CA GLU A 148 -15.27 -11.55 -1.49
C GLU A 148 -16.43 -12.52 -1.75
N GLU A 149 -17.48 -12.46 -0.93
CA GLU A 149 -18.68 -13.28 -1.13
C GLU A 149 -19.38 -12.95 -2.47
N LEU A 150 -19.54 -11.66 -2.78
CA LEU A 150 -20.13 -11.21 -4.05
C LEU A 150 -19.32 -11.69 -5.26
N ALA A 151 -18.00 -11.55 -5.23
CA ALA A 151 -17.12 -12.02 -6.30
C ALA A 151 -17.22 -13.54 -6.47
N ARG A 152 -17.26 -14.28 -5.35
CA ARG A 152 -17.40 -15.75 -5.38
C ARG A 152 -18.76 -16.19 -5.93
N ARG A 153 -19.85 -15.52 -5.56
CA ARG A 153 -21.20 -15.78 -6.09
C ARG A 153 -21.28 -15.47 -7.58
N GLN A 154 -20.71 -14.35 -8.02
CA GLN A 154 -20.66 -13.97 -9.44
C GLN A 154 -19.83 -14.96 -10.27
N GLN A 155 -18.70 -15.44 -9.74
CA GLN A 155 -17.90 -16.47 -10.40
C GLN A 155 -18.69 -17.77 -10.61
N GLN A 156 -19.35 -18.28 -9.57
CA GLN A 156 -20.19 -19.48 -9.68
C GLN A 156 -21.31 -19.33 -10.71
N MET A 157 -21.88 -18.12 -10.82
CA MET A 157 -22.90 -17.81 -11.82
C MET A 157 -22.33 -17.81 -13.24
N ASN A 158 -21.14 -17.23 -13.46
CA ASN A 158 -20.48 -17.27 -14.76
C ASN A 158 -20.14 -18.72 -15.17
N GLU A 159 -19.68 -19.54 -14.23
CA GLU A 159 -19.42 -20.97 -14.45
C GLU A 159 -20.71 -21.74 -14.78
N ARG A 160 -21.82 -21.47 -14.08
CA ARG A 160 -23.13 -22.08 -14.37
C ARG A 160 -23.68 -21.64 -15.72
N ALA A 161 -23.55 -20.36 -16.08
CA ALA A 161 -23.97 -19.84 -17.38
C ALA A 161 -23.15 -20.47 -18.52
N ALA A 162 -21.84 -20.62 -18.33
CA ALA A 162 -20.98 -21.34 -19.26
C ALA A 162 -21.37 -22.83 -19.40
N ALA A 163 -21.72 -23.50 -18.29
CA ALA A 163 -22.16 -24.89 -18.31
C ALA A 163 -23.58 -25.08 -18.91
N GLN A 164 -24.47 -24.10 -18.71
CA GLN A 164 -25.86 -24.11 -19.21
C GLN A 164 -25.99 -23.84 -20.71
N GLN A 165 -24.90 -23.44 -21.39
CA GLN A 165 -24.87 -23.33 -22.84
C GLN A 165 -25.11 -24.70 -23.54
N ARG A 166 -25.14 -25.81 -22.79
CA ARG A 166 -25.49 -27.16 -23.27
C ARG A 166 -26.87 -27.69 -22.85
N GLY A 167 -27.73 -26.95 -22.14
CA GLY A 167 -29.09 -27.43 -21.85
C GLY A 167 -29.97 -26.54 -20.95
N ALA A 168 -31.19 -26.27 -21.46
CA ALA A 168 -32.42 -25.79 -20.81
C ALA A 168 -32.34 -24.56 -19.89
N ALA A 169 -32.95 -23.46 -20.37
CA ALA A 169 -33.01 -22.15 -19.73
C ALA A 169 -34.17 -22.01 -18.72
N GLY A 170 -33.91 -21.24 -17.65
CA GLY A 170 -34.95 -20.59 -16.84
C GLY A 170 -34.80 -20.80 -15.33
N GLY A 171 -34.09 -19.90 -14.63
CA GLY A 171 -34.07 -19.93 -13.16
C GLY A 171 -33.25 -18.87 -12.42
N GLY A 172 -32.28 -18.20 -13.06
CA GLY A 172 -31.31 -17.33 -12.34
C GLY A 172 -31.67 -15.84 -12.17
N GLN A 173 -32.79 -15.37 -12.72
CA GLN A 173 -33.02 -13.92 -12.87
C GLN A 173 -33.20 -13.17 -11.54
N GLY A 174 -33.85 -13.77 -10.53
CA GLY A 174 -34.05 -13.16 -9.22
C GLY A 174 -32.76 -13.03 -8.40
N GLN A 175 -31.89 -14.04 -8.49
CA GLN A 175 -30.60 -14.05 -7.80
C GLN A 175 -29.63 -13.00 -8.38
N GLN A 176 -29.71 -12.76 -9.69
CA GLN A 176 -28.90 -11.71 -10.34
C GLN A 176 -29.36 -10.29 -9.96
N GLN A 177 -30.66 -10.06 -9.73
CA GLN A 177 -31.14 -8.76 -9.24
C GLN A 177 -30.68 -8.46 -7.82
N GLN A 178 -30.65 -9.47 -6.95
CA GLN A 178 -30.18 -9.33 -5.58
C GLN A 178 -28.70 -8.95 -5.54
N MET A 179 -27.85 -9.60 -6.33
CA MET A 179 -26.40 -9.27 -6.38
C MET A 179 -26.13 -7.85 -6.87
N ILE A 180 -26.90 -7.36 -7.85
CA ILE A 180 -26.80 -5.97 -8.32
C ILE A 180 -27.12 -5.00 -7.18
N GLN A 181 -28.20 -5.27 -6.42
CA GLN A 181 -28.58 -4.45 -5.27
C GLN A 181 -27.53 -4.49 -4.16
N GLU A 182 -27.05 -5.68 -3.79
CA GLU A 182 -25.98 -5.86 -2.80
C GLU A 182 -24.69 -5.12 -3.21
N THR A 183 -24.32 -5.19 -4.49
CA THR A 183 -23.13 -4.48 -5.01
C THR A 183 -23.32 -2.96 -4.99
N GLU A 184 -24.50 -2.45 -5.35
CA GLU A 184 -24.81 -1.02 -5.24
C GLU A 184 -24.81 -0.51 -3.80
N GLU A 185 -25.37 -1.30 -2.88
CA GLU A 185 -25.41 -0.98 -1.46
C GLU A 185 -24.00 -0.92 -0.88
N LEU A 186 -23.16 -1.91 -1.22
CA LEU A 186 -21.76 -1.95 -0.82
C LEU A 186 -20.98 -0.76 -1.40
N ALA A 187 -21.20 -0.43 -2.67
CA ALA A 187 -20.58 0.74 -3.30
C ALA A 187 -20.99 2.06 -2.60
N ARG A 188 -22.26 2.20 -2.22
CA ARG A 188 -22.73 3.38 -1.47
C ARG A 188 -22.15 3.41 -0.05
N GLN A 189 -21.98 2.26 0.59
CA GLN A 189 -21.33 2.16 1.91
C GLN A 189 -19.87 2.62 1.81
N LEU A 190 -19.10 2.06 0.88
CA LEU A 190 -17.71 2.48 0.65
C LEU A 190 -17.62 3.95 0.25
N GLN A 191 -18.55 4.48 -0.53
CA GLN A 191 -18.55 5.90 -0.88
C GLN A 191 -18.79 6.82 0.33
N ARG A 192 -19.63 6.41 1.30
CA ARG A 192 -19.79 7.16 2.56
C ARG A 192 -18.52 7.09 3.39
N LEU A 193 -17.96 5.90 3.57
CA LEU A 193 -16.70 5.67 4.28
C LEU A 193 -15.53 6.45 3.68
N GLY A 194 -15.42 6.46 2.35
CA GLY A 194 -14.41 7.21 1.62
C GLY A 194 -14.50 8.71 1.87
N ARG A 195 -15.72 9.27 1.91
CA ARG A 195 -15.96 10.69 2.17
C ARG A 195 -15.82 11.09 3.63
N GLU A 196 -16.17 10.20 4.56
CA GLU A 196 -16.08 10.48 6.00
C GLU A 196 -14.64 10.42 6.50
N GLY A 197 -13.79 9.61 5.86
CA GLY A 197 -12.37 9.49 6.18
C GLY A 197 -11.41 10.21 5.23
N ASP A 198 -11.90 10.95 4.22
CA ASP A 198 -11.10 11.53 3.12
C ASP A 198 -10.15 10.51 2.46
N ARG A 199 -10.65 9.28 2.22
CA ARG A 199 -9.86 8.11 1.76
C ARG A 199 -10.03 7.89 0.25
N ALA A 200 -9.07 8.36 -0.54
CA ALA A 200 -9.08 8.22 -2.01
C ALA A 200 -9.22 6.75 -2.49
N ASP A 201 -8.54 5.80 -1.83
CA ASP A 201 -8.54 4.39 -2.24
C ASP A 201 -9.90 3.71 -2.02
N VAL A 202 -10.61 4.11 -0.96
CA VAL A 202 -11.95 3.61 -0.65
C VAL A 202 -12.96 4.19 -1.64
N GLU A 203 -12.79 5.47 -2.02
CA GLU A 203 -13.58 6.06 -3.09
C GLU A 203 -13.33 5.40 -4.45
N GLU A 204 -12.08 5.04 -4.76
CA GLU A 204 -11.78 4.33 -6.00
C GLU A 204 -12.44 2.94 -6.00
N SER A 205 -12.31 2.20 -4.89
CA SER A 205 -12.96 0.90 -4.72
C SER A 205 -14.49 1.02 -4.90
N ALA A 206 -15.11 2.05 -4.32
CA ALA A 206 -16.52 2.34 -4.51
C ALA A 206 -16.89 2.58 -5.99
N ARG A 207 -16.06 3.33 -6.74
CA ARG A 207 -16.26 3.56 -8.18
C ARG A 207 -16.17 2.26 -8.99
N ARG A 208 -15.22 1.38 -8.66
CA ARG A 208 -15.09 0.05 -9.31
C ARG A 208 -16.32 -0.82 -9.04
N LEU A 209 -16.87 -0.79 -7.82
CA LEU A 209 -18.12 -1.50 -7.50
C LEU A 209 -19.34 -0.93 -8.25
N GLN A 210 -19.44 0.38 -8.42
CA GLN A 210 -20.50 0.99 -9.23
C GLN A 210 -20.43 0.51 -10.68
N GLN A 211 -19.22 0.49 -11.26
CA GLN A 211 -19.01 -0.04 -12.60
C GLN A 211 -19.38 -1.53 -12.69
N ALA A 212 -19.03 -2.34 -11.68
CA ALA A 212 -19.42 -3.75 -11.62
C ALA A 212 -20.95 -3.92 -11.63
N ALA A 213 -21.69 -3.15 -10.83
CA ALA A 213 -23.15 -3.19 -10.81
C ALA A 213 -23.78 -2.77 -12.14
N ASP A 214 -23.20 -1.80 -12.84
CA ASP A 214 -23.66 -1.37 -14.18
C ASP A 214 -23.42 -2.45 -15.23
N GLU A 215 -22.27 -3.12 -15.22
CA GLU A 215 -21.98 -4.25 -16.10
C GLU A 215 -22.91 -5.44 -15.82
N MET A 216 -23.21 -5.74 -14.55
CA MET A 216 -24.19 -6.77 -14.20
C MET A 216 -25.62 -6.44 -14.70
N ARG A 217 -26.02 -5.16 -14.64
CA ARG A 217 -27.30 -4.71 -15.21
C ARG A 217 -27.35 -4.88 -16.72
N ARG A 218 -26.26 -4.55 -17.40
CA ARG A 218 -26.13 -4.75 -18.85
C ARG A 218 -26.16 -6.23 -19.21
N ALA A 219 -25.44 -7.08 -18.47
CA ALA A 219 -25.45 -8.52 -18.63
C ALA A 219 -26.88 -9.09 -18.50
N GLN A 220 -27.65 -8.61 -17.51
CA GLN A 220 -29.03 -9.02 -17.31
C GLN A 220 -29.95 -8.60 -18.47
N ALA A 221 -29.81 -7.38 -18.98
CA ALA A 221 -30.60 -6.90 -20.11
C ALA A 221 -30.26 -7.63 -21.42
N GLN A 222 -28.98 -7.97 -21.61
CA GLN A 222 -28.44 -8.60 -22.82
C GLN A 222 -28.44 -10.13 -22.79
N GLY A 223 -28.64 -10.75 -21.62
CA GLY A 223 -28.77 -12.20 -21.44
C GLY A 223 -29.93 -12.82 -22.22
N ARG A 224 -30.91 -12.02 -22.66
CA ARG A 224 -31.98 -12.45 -23.59
C ARG A 224 -31.50 -12.66 -25.04
N ARG A 225 -30.29 -12.21 -25.39
CA ARG A 225 -29.73 -12.24 -26.77
C ARG A 225 -28.41 -13.02 -26.87
N GLY A 226 -27.96 -13.68 -25.79
CA GLY A 226 -26.73 -14.49 -25.78
C GLY A 226 -25.41 -13.72 -25.66
N GLN A 227 -25.45 -12.38 -25.51
CA GLN A 227 -24.26 -11.54 -25.35
C GLN A 227 -23.85 -11.31 -23.89
N GLY A 228 -24.76 -11.50 -22.93
CA GLY A 228 -24.57 -11.16 -21.50
C GLY A 228 -23.41 -11.84 -20.75
N GLN A 229 -22.72 -12.81 -21.36
CA GLN A 229 -21.59 -13.52 -20.74
C GLN A 229 -20.32 -12.67 -20.68
N ALA A 230 -20.10 -11.81 -21.68
CA ALA A 230 -18.93 -10.92 -21.71
C ALA A 230 -19.06 -9.84 -20.61
N GLU A 231 -20.23 -9.21 -20.49
CA GLU A 231 -20.49 -8.21 -19.44
C GLU A 231 -20.45 -8.81 -18.04
N ALA A 232 -20.93 -10.05 -17.86
CA ALA A 232 -20.85 -10.74 -16.59
C ALA A 232 -19.41 -11.09 -16.18
N SER A 233 -18.52 -11.31 -17.15
CA SER A 233 -17.08 -11.50 -16.91
C SER A 233 -16.40 -10.19 -16.55
N ASN A 234 -16.70 -9.11 -17.28
CA ASN A 234 -16.22 -7.76 -16.97
C ASN A 234 -16.64 -7.30 -15.57
N ALA A 235 -17.88 -7.59 -15.16
CA ALA A 235 -18.37 -7.30 -13.81
C ALA A 235 -17.53 -8.02 -12.73
N LEU A 236 -17.20 -9.29 -12.94
CA LEU A 236 -16.38 -10.08 -12.02
C LEU A 236 -14.96 -9.49 -11.91
N ASP A 237 -14.37 -9.06 -13.01
CA ASP A 237 -13.05 -8.44 -13.01
C ASP A 237 -13.05 -7.11 -12.23
N ARG A 238 -14.12 -6.30 -12.35
CA ARG A 238 -14.29 -5.08 -11.55
C ARG A 238 -14.43 -5.36 -10.06
N LEU A 239 -15.15 -6.42 -9.67
CA LEU A 239 -15.24 -6.84 -8.27
C LEU A 239 -13.87 -7.27 -7.71
N ARG A 240 -13.10 -8.03 -8.51
CA ARG A 240 -11.74 -8.45 -8.13
C ARG A 240 -10.77 -7.27 -8.04
N GLU A 241 -10.89 -6.29 -8.93
CA GLU A 241 -10.10 -5.06 -8.89
C GLU A 241 -10.41 -4.25 -7.63
N ALA A 242 -11.70 -4.05 -7.29
CA ALA A 242 -12.11 -3.40 -6.05
C ALA A 242 -11.59 -4.14 -4.81
N ARG A 243 -11.60 -5.49 -4.83
CA ARG A 243 -11.10 -6.33 -3.73
C ARG A 243 -9.61 -6.11 -3.53
N ARG A 244 -8.82 -6.17 -4.59
CA ARG A 244 -7.36 -5.95 -4.53
C ARG A 244 -6.99 -4.57 -4.00
N LEU A 245 -7.75 -3.53 -4.38
CA LEU A 245 -7.53 -2.18 -3.87
C LEU A 245 -7.73 -2.11 -2.35
N LEU A 246 -8.79 -2.74 -1.84
CA LEU A 246 -9.06 -2.80 -0.39
C LEU A 246 -8.06 -3.69 0.35
N GLU A 247 -7.64 -4.82 -0.22
CA GLU A 247 -6.60 -5.70 0.36
C GLU A 247 -5.24 -4.98 0.45
N ASN A 248 -4.82 -4.30 -0.61
CA ASN A 248 -3.57 -3.53 -0.62
C ASN A 248 -3.60 -2.41 0.45
N ARG A 249 -4.76 -1.78 0.64
CA ARG A 249 -4.96 -0.81 1.72
C ARG A 249 -4.81 -1.45 3.10
N GLN A 250 -5.41 -2.62 3.31
CA GLN A 250 -5.34 -3.34 4.59
C GLN A 250 -3.88 -3.67 4.94
N VAL A 251 -3.11 -4.16 3.97
CA VAL A 251 -1.67 -4.40 4.11
C VAL A 251 -0.94 -3.11 4.50
N ALA A 252 -1.17 -2.01 3.78
CA ALA A 252 -0.55 -0.71 4.09
C ALA A 252 -1.00 -0.13 5.45
N ALA A 253 -2.19 -0.47 5.94
CA ALA A 253 -2.67 -0.08 7.26
C ALA A 253 -1.91 -0.83 8.36
N VAL A 254 -1.78 -2.15 8.23
CA VAL A 254 -1.00 -2.99 9.16
C VAL A 254 0.46 -2.54 9.20
N GLU A 255 1.07 -2.21 8.05
CA GLU A 255 2.43 -1.67 7.98
C GLU A 255 2.60 -0.39 8.83
N ARG A 256 1.71 0.60 8.66
CA ARG A 256 1.75 1.84 9.43
C ARG A 256 1.53 1.60 10.93
N GLU A 257 0.59 0.72 11.28
CA GLU A 257 0.29 0.44 12.68
C GLU A 257 1.42 -0.32 13.39
N VAL A 258 2.12 -1.22 12.70
CA VAL A 258 3.32 -1.87 13.23
C VAL A 258 4.47 -0.86 13.36
N GLU A 259 4.60 0.08 12.43
CA GLU A 259 5.55 1.18 12.57
C GLU A 259 5.25 2.06 13.80
N ASP A 260 3.98 2.34 14.07
CA ASP A 260 3.54 3.04 15.27
C ASP A 260 3.80 2.23 16.55
N ALA A 261 3.57 0.92 16.51
CA ALA A 261 3.90 0.01 17.61
C ALA A 261 5.41 -0.02 17.88
N ALA A 262 6.25 -0.02 16.83
CA ALA A 262 7.71 0.06 16.96
C ALA A 262 8.13 1.39 17.60
N ARG A 263 7.57 2.52 17.13
CA ARG A 263 7.79 3.84 17.77
C ARG A 263 7.36 3.86 19.24
N ARG A 264 6.25 3.20 19.58
CA ARG A 264 5.78 3.09 20.98
C ARG A 264 6.76 2.26 21.82
N ALA A 265 7.22 1.11 21.30
CA ALA A 265 8.19 0.26 21.98
C ALA A 265 9.55 0.96 22.19
N ASP A 266 10.00 1.76 21.20
CA ASP A 266 11.19 2.62 21.33
C ASP A 266 11.04 3.60 22.51
N ARG A 267 9.93 4.34 22.58
CA ARG A 267 9.65 5.28 23.67
C ARG A 267 9.58 4.61 25.04
N ILE A 268 8.93 3.45 25.14
CA ILE A 268 8.84 2.68 26.39
C ILE A 268 10.24 2.30 26.88
N ALA A 269 11.09 1.80 25.98
CA ALA A 269 12.45 1.43 26.34
C ALA A 269 13.30 2.65 26.75
N GLU A 270 13.17 3.78 26.05
CA GLU A 270 13.88 5.02 26.37
C GLU A 270 13.47 5.59 27.73
N ARG A 271 12.16 5.75 27.97
CA ARG A 271 11.63 6.23 29.25
C ARG A 271 12.01 5.32 30.41
N GLN A 272 12.03 4.00 30.19
CA GLN A 272 12.47 3.07 31.23
C GLN A 272 13.96 3.26 31.58
N ARG A 273 14.83 3.55 30.59
CA ARG A 273 16.24 3.87 30.88
C ARG A 273 16.39 5.16 31.69
N GLU A 274 15.58 6.17 31.38
CA GLU A 274 15.57 7.44 32.13
C GLU A 274 15.08 7.21 33.55
N LEU A 275 13.95 6.52 33.72
CA LEU A 275 13.44 6.09 35.04
C LEU A 275 14.47 5.30 35.84
N GLN A 276 15.20 4.39 35.20
CA GLN A 276 16.27 3.65 35.86
C GLN A 276 17.37 4.60 36.38
N ARG A 277 17.77 5.61 35.60
CA ARG A 277 18.76 6.60 36.04
C ARG A 277 18.23 7.39 37.23
N ASP A 278 17.02 7.91 37.14
CA ASP A 278 16.42 8.71 38.22
C ASP A 278 16.27 7.91 39.52
N VAL A 279 15.86 6.65 39.41
CA VAL A 279 15.76 5.72 40.56
C VAL A 279 17.15 5.38 41.12
N ASN A 280 18.18 5.31 40.29
CA ASN A 280 19.55 5.09 40.76
C ASN A 280 20.14 6.31 41.49
N GLU A 281 19.74 7.52 41.10
CA GLU A 281 20.16 8.79 41.72
C GLU A 281 19.56 8.98 43.12
N ASP A 282 18.27 8.69 43.31
CA ASP A 282 17.61 8.70 44.63
C ASP A 282 16.80 7.40 44.88
N PRO A 283 17.48 6.30 45.26
CA PRO A 283 16.83 5.00 45.46
C PRO A 283 15.96 4.94 46.73
N THR A 284 16.19 5.83 47.70
CA THR A 284 15.47 5.83 48.99
C THR A 284 14.29 6.80 49.03
N GLY A 285 14.20 7.71 48.06
CA GLY A 285 13.15 8.72 48.04
C GLY A 285 13.29 9.71 49.19
N GLY A 286 14.50 10.26 49.36
CA GLY A 286 14.74 11.31 50.35
C GLY A 286 13.84 12.53 50.12
N ASP A 287 13.47 12.76 48.86
CA ASP A 287 12.49 13.76 48.45
C ASP A 287 11.11 13.13 48.13
N ARG A 288 10.09 13.51 48.90
CA ARG A 288 8.74 12.93 48.78
C ARG A 288 8.05 13.31 47.47
N GLU A 289 8.35 14.49 46.93
CA GLU A 289 7.75 15.01 45.71
C GLU A 289 8.33 14.28 44.49
N ARG A 290 9.66 14.13 44.43
CA ARG A 290 10.35 13.34 43.39
C ARG A 290 9.92 11.87 43.40
N LEU A 291 9.77 11.26 44.57
CA LEU A 291 9.27 9.88 44.70
C LEU A 291 7.84 9.73 44.16
N ALA A 292 6.97 10.73 44.37
CA ALA A 292 5.61 10.72 43.83
C ALA A 292 5.62 10.80 42.30
N GLY A 293 6.46 11.67 41.72
CA GLY A 293 6.63 11.78 40.27
C GLY A 293 7.14 10.48 39.63
N LEU A 294 8.13 9.82 40.22
CA LEU A 294 8.63 8.51 39.74
C LEU A 294 7.54 7.44 39.76
N ARG A 295 6.68 7.44 40.79
CA ARG A 295 5.57 6.50 40.88
C ARG A 295 4.51 6.74 39.82
N GLU A 296 4.24 8.00 39.50
CA GLU A 296 3.31 8.38 38.44
C GLU A 296 3.82 7.96 37.06
N ARG A 297 5.06 8.32 36.72
CA ARG A 297 5.73 7.90 35.48
C ARG A 297 5.75 6.39 35.29
N LYS A 298 6.02 5.62 36.35
CA LYS A 298 5.94 4.15 36.30
C LYS A 298 4.52 3.63 36.10
N ALA A 299 3.51 4.32 36.62
CA ALA A 299 2.12 3.96 36.41
C ALA A 299 1.70 4.15 34.94
N GLU A 300 2.13 5.25 34.33
CA GLU A 300 1.87 5.56 32.93
C GLU A 300 2.59 4.58 32.01
N LEU A 301 3.88 4.33 32.26
CA LEU A 301 4.67 3.37 31.51
C LEU A 301 4.04 1.95 31.56
N ALA A 302 3.51 1.55 32.72
CA ALA A 302 2.79 0.28 32.84
C ALA A 302 1.49 0.24 32.00
N GLY A 303 0.81 1.38 31.84
CA GLY A 303 -0.34 1.53 30.96
C GLY A 303 0.04 1.49 29.48
N GLU A 304 1.15 2.10 29.10
CA GLU A 304 1.66 2.06 27.73
C GLU A 304 2.09 0.65 27.31
N VAL A 305 2.72 -0.11 28.21
CA VAL A 305 3.07 -1.52 27.98
C VAL A 305 1.82 -2.38 27.77
N ASP A 306 0.75 -2.14 28.54
CA ASP A 306 -0.53 -2.85 28.41
C ASP A 306 -1.22 -2.57 27.05
N GLN A 307 -1.21 -1.31 26.63
CA GLN A 307 -1.72 -0.90 25.32
C GLN A 307 -0.88 -1.51 24.19
N LEU A 308 0.46 -1.49 24.32
CA LEU A 308 1.35 -2.09 23.34
C LEU A 308 1.10 -3.60 23.21
N GLU A 309 0.95 -4.33 24.33
CA GLU A 309 0.61 -5.76 24.29
C GLU A 309 -0.68 -6.03 23.50
N THR A 310 -1.73 -5.25 23.80
CA THR A 310 -3.04 -5.35 23.13
C THR A 310 -2.92 -5.06 21.63
N ASP A 311 -2.18 -4.01 21.26
CA ASP A 311 -1.93 -3.64 19.87
C ASP A 311 -1.18 -4.76 19.13
N LEU A 312 -0.13 -5.33 19.73
CA LEU A 312 0.68 -6.39 19.13
C LEU A 312 -0.13 -7.67 18.89
N ASP A 313 -0.96 -8.12 19.84
CA ASP A 313 -1.83 -9.29 19.68
C ASP A 313 -2.87 -9.09 18.56
N ARG A 314 -3.41 -7.88 18.44
CA ARG A 314 -4.36 -7.54 17.38
C ARG A 314 -3.66 -7.53 16.02
N LEU A 315 -2.56 -6.80 15.90
CA LEU A 315 -1.77 -6.69 14.68
C LEU A 315 -1.28 -8.06 14.20
N ALA A 316 -0.89 -8.94 15.13
CA ALA A 316 -0.51 -10.30 14.79
C ALA A 316 -1.64 -11.10 14.11
N ARG A 317 -2.90 -10.89 14.53
CA ARG A 317 -4.06 -11.58 13.93
C ARG A 317 -4.38 -11.04 12.56
N GLU A 318 -4.31 -9.72 12.39
CA GLU A 318 -4.54 -9.03 11.11
C GLU A 318 -3.45 -9.39 10.09
N ALA A 319 -2.18 -9.35 10.51
CA ALA A 319 -1.03 -9.72 9.69
C ALA A 319 -1.00 -11.22 9.32
N ARG A 320 -1.75 -12.10 10.01
CA ARG A 320 -1.64 -13.55 9.83
C ARG A 320 -1.97 -14.01 8.41
N GLN A 321 -2.90 -13.34 7.74
CA GLN A 321 -3.36 -13.73 6.41
C GLN A 321 -2.35 -13.36 5.33
N ASP A 322 -1.80 -12.15 5.40
CA ASP A 322 -0.97 -11.61 4.33
C ASP A 322 0.52 -11.57 4.66
N GLN A 323 0.89 -11.56 5.95
CA GLN A 323 2.26 -11.35 6.45
C GLN A 323 2.57 -12.32 7.61
N PRO A 324 2.67 -13.64 7.35
CA PRO A 324 2.78 -14.66 8.39
C PRO A 324 4.05 -14.54 9.24
N GLU A 325 5.15 -14.03 8.69
CA GLU A 325 6.39 -13.80 9.43
C GLU A 325 6.27 -12.64 10.40
N ALA A 326 5.79 -11.49 9.93
CA ALA A 326 5.51 -10.35 10.81
C ALA A 326 4.51 -10.73 11.90
N ALA A 327 3.45 -11.48 11.57
CA ALA A 327 2.50 -12.01 12.55
C ALA A 327 3.18 -12.85 13.65
N ARG A 328 4.10 -13.75 13.29
CA ARG A 328 4.87 -14.53 14.26
C ARG A 328 5.73 -13.64 15.15
N ARG A 329 6.46 -12.68 14.58
CA ARG A 329 7.31 -11.73 15.33
C ARG A 329 6.50 -10.84 16.29
N LEU A 330 5.31 -10.39 15.87
CA LEU A 330 4.39 -9.63 16.71
C LEU A 330 3.89 -10.48 17.90
N LEU A 331 3.57 -11.76 17.69
CA LEU A 331 3.22 -12.69 18.78
C LEU A 331 4.39 -12.94 19.73
N GLU A 332 5.62 -13.05 19.22
CA GLU A 332 6.83 -13.18 20.04
C GLU A 332 7.07 -11.92 20.90
N ALA A 333 6.80 -10.74 20.35
CA ALA A 333 6.89 -9.47 21.09
C ALA A 333 5.82 -9.36 22.19
N ALA A 334 4.56 -9.67 21.88
CA ALA A 334 3.49 -9.73 22.89
C ALA A 334 3.76 -10.81 23.95
N GLY A 335 4.32 -11.95 23.51
CA GLY A 335 4.79 -13.02 24.37
C GLY A 335 5.86 -12.58 25.34
N GLU A 336 6.85 -11.78 24.89
CA GLU A 336 7.89 -11.21 25.76
C GLU A 336 7.31 -10.37 26.88
N ILE A 337 6.34 -9.49 26.57
CA ILE A 337 5.68 -8.63 27.57
C ILE A 337 5.05 -9.49 28.68
N ARG A 338 4.34 -10.56 28.29
CA ARG A 338 3.68 -11.48 29.22
C ARG A 338 4.65 -12.35 30.02
N GLU A 339 5.62 -12.95 29.34
CA GLU A 339 6.58 -13.87 29.94
C GLU A 339 7.49 -13.16 30.94
N SER A 340 8.01 -11.98 30.56
CA SER A 340 8.77 -11.11 31.45
C SER A 340 7.91 -10.50 32.56
N ARG A 341 6.58 -10.52 32.40
CA ARG A 341 5.62 -9.81 33.25
C ARG A 341 5.98 -8.33 33.41
N LEU A 342 6.39 -7.70 32.31
CA LEU A 342 6.92 -6.33 32.31
C LEU A 342 5.98 -5.35 33.02
N ARG A 343 4.67 -5.44 32.74
CA ARG A 343 3.62 -4.65 33.40
C ARG A 343 3.58 -4.87 34.91
N ASP A 344 3.63 -6.13 35.37
CA ASP A 344 3.59 -6.44 36.80
C ASP A 344 4.86 -5.96 37.50
N LYS A 345 6.02 -6.11 36.85
CA LYS A 345 7.29 -5.59 37.36
C LYS A 345 7.22 -4.07 37.49
N LEU A 346 6.76 -3.33 36.48
CA LEU A 346 6.60 -1.87 36.59
C LEU A 346 5.71 -1.45 37.77
N ASN A 347 4.57 -2.13 37.94
CA ASN A 347 3.66 -1.88 39.06
C ASN A 347 4.24 -2.24 40.43
N PHE A 348 4.99 -3.33 40.48
CA PHE A 348 5.67 -3.77 41.70
C PHE A 348 6.81 -2.82 42.08
N SER A 349 7.65 -2.44 41.11
CA SER A 349 8.72 -1.45 41.27
C SER A 349 8.15 -0.14 41.83
N ARG A 350 7.05 0.36 41.26
CA ARG A 350 6.34 1.55 41.75
C ARG A 350 6.00 1.46 43.24
N GLY A 351 5.55 0.30 43.72
CA GLY A 351 5.25 0.07 45.15
C GLY A 351 6.50 -0.12 46.02
N ALA A 352 7.58 -0.62 45.44
CA ALA A 352 8.85 -0.86 46.12
C ALA A 352 9.67 0.41 46.36
N LEU A 353 9.48 1.45 45.54
CA LEU A 353 10.11 2.77 45.71
C LEU A 353 9.88 3.32 47.13
N GLY A 354 10.96 3.57 47.87
CA GLY A 354 10.94 4.11 49.25
C GLY A 354 10.55 3.11 50.35
N ALA A 355 10.26 1.84 50.03
CA ALA A 355 9.87 0.81 51.00
C ALA A 355 10.85 -0.39 51.07
N GLN A 356 11.70 -0.56 50.05
CA GLN A 356 12.64 -1.67 49.92
C GLN A 356 14.09 -1.21 49.98
N THR A 357 15.03 -2.17 50.06
CA THR A 357 16.48 -1.88 50.03
C THR A 357 16.93 -1.37 48.66
N GLU A 358 17.89 -0.45 48.65
CA GLU A 358 18.40 0.18 47.42
C GLU A 358 18.88 -0.85 46.39
N ASP A 359 19.66 -1.84 46.82
CA ASP A 359 20.17 -2.89 45.93
C ASP A 359 19.06 -3.68 45.24
N PHE A 360 17.93 -3.88 45.93
CA PHE A 360 16.79 -4.59 45.35
C PHE A 360 16.14 -3.75 44.26
N VAL A 361 15.90 -2.47 44.52
CA VAL A 361 15.28 -1.54 43.56
C VAL A 361 16.15 -1.44 42.30
N ARG A 362 17.47 -1.23 42.45
CA ARG A 362 18.39 -1.10 41.30
C ARG A 362 18.45 -2.34 40.41
N ASN A 363 18.60 -3.52 41.01
CA ASN A 363 18.60 -4.78 40.26
C ASN A 363 17.27 -5.00 39.53
N PHE A 364 16.17 -4.56 40.13
CA PHE A 364 14.84 -4.71 39.53
C PHE A 364 14.64 -3.74 38.36
N GLU A 365 15.11 -2.49 38.46
CA GLU A 365 15.12 -1.54 37.34
C GLU A 365 15.98 -2.03 36.17
N GLU A 366 17.13 -2.65 36.42
CA GLU A 366 17.96 -3.26 35.38
C GLU A 366 17.25 -4.42 34.67
N GLN A 367 16.41 -5.19 35.37
CA GLN A 367 15.60 -6.24 34.75
C GLN A 367 14.50 -5.65 33.87
N ILE A 368 13.74 -4.68 34.39
CA ILE A 368 12.67 -4.02 33.63
C ILE A 368 13.23 -3.37 32.37
N THR A 369 14.40 -2.73 32.45
CA THR A 369 15.06 -2.11 31.30
C THR A 369 15.43 -3.13 30.23
N ARG A 370 16.03 -4.27 30.63
CA ARG A 370 16.34 -5.36 29.70
C ARG A 370 15.10 -5.93 29.04
N ASP A 371 14.04 -6.18 29.82
CA ASP A 371 12.77 -6.69 29.31
C ASP A 371 12.15 -5.71 28.28
N ALA A 372 12.16 -4.40 28.57
CA ALA A 372 11.67 -3.38 27.65
C ALA A 372 12.50 -3.30 26.35
N GLU A 373 13.82 -3.47 26.43
CA GLU A 373 14.71 -3.54 25.26
C GLU A 373 14.47 -4.80 24.42
N ASN A 374 14.19 -5.95 25.04
CA ASN A 374 13.83 -7.17 24.32
C ASN A 374 12.51 -7.00 23.55
N VAL A 375 11.50 -6.40 24.19
CA VAL A 375 10.22 -6.08 23.54
C VAL A 375 10.47 -5.17 22.33
N ARG A 376 11.22 -4.08 22.53
CA ARG A 376 11.62 -3.17 21.46
C ARG A 376 12.28 -3.91 20.29
N ALA A 377 13.28 -4.74 20.56
CA ALA A 377 14.00 -5.48 19.52
C ALA A 377 13.08 -6.43 18.73
N ARG A 378 12.14 -7.11 19.40
CA ARG A 378 11.17 -8.00 18.74
C ARG A 378 10.15 -7.24 17.89
N VAL A 379 9.67 -6.08 18.36
CA VAL A 379 8.77 -5.23 17.56
C VAL A 379 9.50 -4.63 16.36
N GLN A 380 10.77 -4.24 16.51
CA GLN A 380 11.60 -3.81 15.38
C GLN A 380 11.78 -4.93 14.36
N ALA A 381 12.10 -6.15 14.80
CA ALA A 381 12.19 -7.31 13.90
C ALA A 381 10.87 -7.60 13.17
N ALA A 382 9.72 -7.37 13.81
CA ALA A 382 8.42 -7.48 13.15
C ALA A 382 8.23 -6.41 12.06
N ARG A 383 8.62 -5.16 12.34
CA ARG A 383 8.58 -4.05 11.37
C ARG A 383 9.48 -4.34 10.18
N ASP A 384 10.69 -4.81 10.45
CA ASP A 384 11.68 -5.09 9.41
C ASP A 384 11.17 -6.24 8.52
N ALA A 385 10.57 -7.30 9.09
CA ALA A 385 9.93 -8.38 8.33
C ALA A 385 8.75 -7.92 7.43
N LEU A 386 8.02 -6.85 7.78
CA LEU A 386 7.00 -6.27 6.91
C LEU A 386 7.63 -5.52 5.72
N SER A 387 8.73 -4.80 5.96
CA SER A 387 9.51 -4.12 4.91
C SER A 387 10.22 -5.10 3.97
N GLU A 388 10.50 -6.30 4.48
CA GLU A 388 11.39 -7.32 3.91
C GLU A 388 10.62 -8.56 3.43
N SER A 389 9.42 -8.38 2.87
CA SER A 389 8.78 -9.46 2.09
C SER A 389 9.51 -9.66 0.75
N ASP A 390 10.78 -10.08 0.80
CA ASP A 390 11.67 -10.42 -0.31
C ASP A 390 10.98 -11.24 -1.42
N PRO A 391 10.12 -12.25 -1.13
CA PRO A 391 9.48 -13.03 -2.20
C PRO A 391 8.48 -12.22 -3.02
N ARG A 392 7.81 -11.25 -2.41
CA ARG A 392 6.84 -10.38 -3.11
C ARG A 392 7.56 -9.28 -3.88
N ARG A 393 8.69 -8.80 -3.37
CA ARG A 393 9.55 -7.79 -4.01
C ARG A 393 10.27 -8.37 -5.23
N LEU A 394 10.92 -9.52 -5.07
CA LEU A 394 11.51 -10.30 -6.16
C LEU A 394 10.45 -10.76 -7.18
N GLY A 395 9.24 -11.07 -6.71
CA GLY A 395 8.09 -11.35 -7.59
C GLY A 395 7.73 -10.17 -8.48
N ARG A 396 7.68 -8.94 -7.95
CA ARG A 396 7.43 -7.72 -8.74
C ARG A 396 8.56 -7.44 -9.72
N GLN A 397 9.81 -7.54 -9.30
CA GLN A 397 10.98 -7.34 -10.17
C GLN A 397 11.05 -8.39 -11.29
N LEU A 398 10.60 -9.62 -11.03
CA LEU A 398 10.46 -10.66 -12.05
C LEU A 398 9.38 -10.30 -13.08
N ASP A 399 8.25 -9.75 -12.64
CA ASP A 399 7.21 -9.28 -13.55
C ASP A 399 7.67 -8.07 -14.38
N GLU A 400 8.41 -7.13 -13.79
CA GLU A 400 9.05 -6.02 -14.51
C GLU A 400 10.07 -6.51 -15.55
N THR A 401 10.84 -7.54 -15.22
CA THR A 401 11.77 -8.21 -16.16
C THR A 401 10.99 -8.80 -17.35
N ARG A 402 9.84 -9.44 -17.10
CA ARG A 402 8.99 -9.99 -18.18
C ARG A 402 8.38 -8.91 -19.06
N ASP A 403 8.04 -7.76 -18.50
CA ASP A 403 7.54 -6.62 -19.26
C ASP A 403 8.62 -6.04 -20.18
N LEU A 404 9.87 -5.99 -19.69
CA LEU A 404 11.02 -5.63 -20.51
C LEU A 404 11.23 -6.60 -21.68
N VAL A 405 11.21 -7.91 -21.40
CA VAL A 405 11.34 -8.98 -22.43
C VAL A 405 10.22 -8.87 -23.46
N ARG A 406 8.95 -8.87 -23.03
CA ARG A 406 7.78 -8.79 -23.92
C ARG A 406 7.81 -7.54 -24.79
N GLY A 407 8.17 -6.41 -24.19
CA GLY A 407 8.24 -5.19 -24.95
C GLY A 407 9.38 -5.21 -25.99
N LEU A 408 10.54 -5.82 -25.70
CA LEU A 408 11.63 -5.96 -26.67
C LEU A 408 11.29 -6.95 -27.79
N GLU A 409 10.55 -8.01 -27.49
CA GLU A 409 10.01 -8.93 -28.50
C GLU A 409 9.05 -8.19 -29.45
N SER A 410 8.15 -7.36 -28.90
CA SER A 410 7.26 -6.53 -29.72
C SER A 410 8.00 -5.51 -30.61
N LEU A 411 9.19 -5.06 -30.20
CA LEU A 411 10.03 -4.19 -31.02
C LEU A 411 10.66 -4.95 -32.18
N GLN A 412 11.20 -6.13 -31.88
CA GLN A 412 11.83 -7.00 -32.85
C GLN A 412 10.82 -7.43 -33.94
N GLU A 413 9.60 -7.78 -33.54
CA GLU A 413 8.52 -8.14 -34.47
C GLU A 413 8.16 -6.98 -35.41
N ARG A 414 8.09 -5.75 -34.90
CA ARG A 414 7.80 -4.56 -35.75
C ARG A 414 8.90 -4.31 -36.78
N LEU A 415 10.16 -4.56 -36.42
CA LEU A 415 11.29 -4.41 -37.33
C LEU A 415 11.31 -5.49 -38.42
N GLN A 416 11.07 -6.74 -38.04
CA GLN A 416 10.97 -7.85 -39.01
C GLN A 416 9.81 -7.66 -39.99
N GLN A 417 8.66 -7.18 -39.52
CA GLN A 417 7.51 -6.87 -40.38
C GLN A 417 7.77 -5.69 -41.33
N GLY A 418 8.59 -4.72 -40.92
CA GLY A 418 9.04 -3.62 -41.78
C GLY A 418 9.96 -4.08 -42.92
N GLU A 419 10.69 -5.19 -42.70
CA GLU A 419 11.58 -5.82 -43.68
C GLU A 419 10.79 -6.68 -44.69
N GLU A 420 9.78 -7.43 -44.24
CA GLU A 420 8.92 -8.26 -45.11
C GLU A 420 7.90 -7.44 -45.93
N GLY A 421 7.51 -6.25 -45.47
CA GLY A 421 6.50 -5.39 -46.11
C GLY A 421 6.95 -4.66 -47.40
N GLN A 422 8.23 -4.69 -47.77
CA GLN A 422 8.74 -4.02 -48.99
C GLN A 422 8.97 -4.97 -50.18
N GLY A 423 8.61 -6.25 -50.05
CA GLY A 423 8.79 -7.26 -51.11
C GLY A 423 7.65 -7.41 -52.13
N GLU A 424 6.47 -6.83 -51.92
CA GLU A 424 5.26 -7.20 -52.70
C GLU A 424 4.37 -6.04 -53.20
N GLU A 425 4.94 -4.85 -53.48
CA GLU A 425 4.25 -3.82 -54.27
C GLU A 425 4.96 -3.59 -55.61
N GLY A 426 4.68 -4.45 -56.59
CA GLY A 426 5.18 -4.25 -57.95
C GLY A 426 4.81 -5.31 -58.98
N GLN A 427 3.53 -5.39 -59.35
CA GLN A 427 2.96 -5.75 -60.68
C GLN A 427 1.77 -6.72 -60.60
N GLY A 428 0.61 -6.29 -61.09
CA GLY A 428 -0.49 -7.19 -61.43
C GLY A 428 -1.89 -6.60 -61.27
N GLN A 429 -2.24 -5.59 -62.08
CA GLN A 429 -3.61 -5.19 -62.31
C GLN A 429 -4.28 -6.20 -63.27
N GLU A 430 -5.59 -6.44 -63.08
CA GLU A 430 -6.55 -7.18 -63.91
C GLU A 430 -6.84 -8.65 -63.56
N GLY A 431 -8.05 -8.89 -63.06
CA GLY A 431 -8.63 -10.22 -62.92
C GLY A 431 -9.93 -10.26 -62.10
N GLN A 432 -11.07 -10.01 -62.77
CA GLN A 432 -12.39 -10.40 -62.26
C GLN A 432 -12.42 -11.91 -61.97
N GLY A 433 -12.99 -12.33 -60.84
CA GLY A 433 -13.23 -13.74 -60.57
C GLY A 433 -13.89 -13.98 -59.23
N GLN A 434 -15.16 -14.38 -59.29
CA GLN A 434 -15.91 -14.97 -58.19
C GLN A 434 -15.24 -16.25 -57.66
N GLN A 435 -15.61 -16.58 -56.43
CA GLN A 435 -16.06 -17.90 -56.00
C GLN A 435 -15.15 -18.69 -55.02
N GLU A 436 -15.86 -19.16 -53.99
CA GLU A 436 -15.68 -20.38 -53.22
C GLU A 436 -14.60 -20.45 -52.13
N GLY A 437 -15.13 -20.49 -50.89
CA GLY A 437 -14.44 -21.06 -49.75
C GLY A 437 -14.25 -22.57 -49.90
N GLN A 438 -13.12 -23.02 -49.38
CA GLN A 438 -12.88 -24.38 -48.92
C GLN A 438 -11.64 -24.35 -48.04
N GLY A 439 -11.79 -24.75 -46.78
CA GLY A 439 -10.71 -24.78 -45.79
C GLY A 439 -11.06 -25.73 -44.66
N GLN A 440 -10.68 -26.99 -44.87
CA GLN A 440 -10.69 -28.18 -44.02
C GLN A 440 -11.33 -28.13 -42.62
N GLN A 441 -12.35 -28.98 -42.45
CA GLN A 441 -12.73 -29.57 -41.17
C GLN A 441 -12.25 -31.02 -41.14
N GLN A 442 -11.32 -31.32 -40.22
CA GLN A 442 -10.76 -32.67 -40.01
C GLN A 442 -11.71 -33.45 -39.10
N GLY A 443 -12.15 -34.62 -39.59
CA GLY A 443 -13.12 -35.47 -38.92
C GLY A 443 -12.55 -36.21 -37.71
N GLN A 444 -13.41 -36.43 -36.73
CA GLN A 444 -13.29 -37.53 -35.79
C GLN A 444 -14.69 -38.13 -35.59
N GLU A 445 -14.85 -39.35 -36.10
CA GLU A 445 -16.04 -40.18 -35.98
C GLU A 445 -16.20 -40.72 -34.55
N GLY A 446 -17.45 -40.91 -34.13
CA GLY A 446 -17.78 -41.68 -32.94
C GLY A 446 -19.26 -41.68 -32.57
N GLN A 447 -20.07 -42.48 -33.28
CA GLN A 447 -21.27 -43.25 -32.86
C GLN A 447 -22.09 -42.71 -31.67
N GLY A 448 -23.39 -42.40 -31.73
CA GLY A 448 -24.49 -42.91 -32.54
C GLY A 448 -25.61 -43.41 -31.61
N GLN A 449 -26.77 -42.73 -31.54
CA GLN A 449 -28.05 -43.38 -31.22
C GLN A 449 -29.27 -42.49 -31.52
N GLN A 450 -30.35 -43.17 -31.92
CA GLN A 450 -31.59 -42.72 -32.55
C GLN A 450 -32.68 -42.26 -31.54
N GLY A 451 -33.68 -41.53 -32.04
CA GLY A 451 -35.01 -41.38 -31.44
C GLY A 451 -35.59 -39.97 -31.65
N GLU A 452 -36.23 -39.69 -32.80
CA GLU A 452 -37.71 -39.64 -32.98
C GLU A 452 -38.45 -38.58 -32.15
N GLY A 453 -39.07 -37.59 -32.81
CA GLY A 453 -40.09 -36.73 -32.19
C GLY A 453 -40.39 -35.37 -32.83
N GLN A 454 -41.30 -35.37 -33.82
CA GLN A 454 -42.46 -34.45 -33.93
C GLN A 454 -42.30 -32.97 -34.38
N GLN A 455 -42.54 -32.76 -35.69
CA GLN A 455 -43.71 -32.06 -36.27
C GLN A 455 -44.13 -30.64 -35.76
N GLY A 456 -44.01 -29.65 -36.66
CA GLY A 456 -45.11 -28.73 -37.03
C GLY A 456 -45.07 -27.27 -36.53
N GLY A 457 -45.02 -26.31 -37.46
CA GLY A 457 -45.39 -24.90 -37.20
C GLY A 457 -44.89 -23.90 -38.25
N GLN A 458 -45.79 -23.48 -39.15
CA GLN A 458 -45.63 -22.51 -40.25
C GLN A 458 -45.80 -21.04 -39.81
N GLY A 459 -45.33 -20.10 -40.66
CA GLY A 459 -45.85 -18.72 -40.81
C GLY A 459 -44.78 -17.63 -40.64
N GLU A 460 -44.17 -17.10 -41.72
CA GLU A 460 -44.56 -15.92 -42.53
C GLU A 460 -44.09 -14.56 -41.97
N GLN A 461 -43.17 -13.88 -42.70
CA GLN A 461 -43.31 -12.56 -43.38
C GLN A 461 -43.70 -11.38 -42.46
N GLY A 462 -43.08 -10.22 -42.48
CA GLY A 462 -42.10 -9.56 -43.36
C GLY A 462 -42.02 -8.08 -42.93
N GLY A 463 -41.16 -7.26 -43.57
CA GLY A 463 -41.29 -5.80 -43.51
C GLY A 463 -39.98 -5.01 -43.37
N GLU A 464 -39.45 -4.60 -44.51
CA GLU A 464 -38.40 -3.59 -44.70
C GLU A 464 -38.75 -2.22 -44.10
N GLY A 465 -37.71 -1.45 -43.75
CA GLY A 465 -37.78 -0.02 -43.48
C GLY A 465 -36.38 0.60 -43.55
N GLN A 466 -36.20 1.50 -44.52
CA GLN A 466 -34.94 1.99 -45.09
C GLN A 466 -34.69 3.48 -44.76
N GLN A 467 -33.40 3.90 -44.81
CA GLN A 467 -32.86 5.29 -44.88
C GLN A 467 -33.02 6.16 -43.61
N GLY A 468 -32.10 7.04 -43.20
CA GLY A 468 -30.89 7.64 -43.78
C GLY A 468 -30.67 9.00 -43.09
N GLY A 469 -29.43 9.48 -42.92
CA GLY A 469 -29.18 10.85 -42.42
C GLY A 469 -27.80 11.10 -41.83
N GLN A 470 -26.90 11.65 -42.64
CA GLN A 470 -25.62 12.29 -42.26
C GLN A 470 -25.86 13.62 -41.52
N GLN A 471 -24.96 14.01 -40.60
CA GLN A 471 -24.43 15.38 -40.59
C GLN A 471 -23.09 15.51 -39.83
N GLN A 472 -22.14 16.16 -40.50
CA GLN A 472 -20.85 16.67 -40.02
C GLN A 472 -21.01 17.85 -39.04
N GLY A 473 -20.00 18.03 -38.18
CA GLY A 473 -19.75 19.26 -37.44
C GLY A 473 -18.23 19.52 -37.35
N GLU A 474 -17.76 20.46 -38.18
CA GLU A 474 -16.42 21.06 -38.16
C GLU A 474 -16.20 21.96 -36.94
N GLY A 475 -14.95 22.01 -36.47
CA GLY A 475 -14.44 23.03 -35.56
C GLY A 475 -13.02 23.42 -35.97
N GLN A 476 -12.89 24.50 -36.73
CA GLN A 476 -11.65 25.11 -37.20
C GLN A 476 -11.39 26.39 -36.38
N GLY A 477 -10.15 26.61 -35.93
CA GLY A 477 -9.71 27.80 -35.21
C GLY A 477 -8.21 28.02 -35.39
N GLN A 478 -7.83 29.24 -35.78
CA GLN A 478 -6.74 29.58 -36.70
C GLN A 478 -5.80 30.67 -36.12
N GLY A 479 -4.53 30.69 -36.59
CA GLY A 479 -3.65 31.87 -36.67
C GLY A 479 -2.43 31.86 -35.73
N GLY A 480 -1.18 32.18 -36.13
CA GLY A 480 -0.60 32.66 -37.39
C GLY A 480 0.41 33.81 -37.17
N ARG A 481 1.67 33.66 -37.65
CA ARG A 481 2.63 34.69 -38.15
C ARG A 481 4.06 34.10 -38.22
N GLY A 482 4.86 34.16 -39.27
CA GLY A 482 4.83 34.91 -40.53
C GLY A 482 6.01 35.90 -40.62
N GLY A 483 6.99 35.64 -41.50
CA GLY A 483 8.08 36.55 -41.84
C GLY A 483 8.88 36.12 -43.09
N GLN A 484 8.89 36.98 -44.11
CA GLN A 484 9.45 36.89 -45.48
C GLN A 484 9.73 38.36 -45.91
N PRO A 485 10.37 38.77 -47.04
CA PRO A 485 11.32 38.18 -48.02
C PRO A 485 12.60 39.06 -48.27
N GLY A 486 13.55 38.58 -49.10
CA GLY A 486 14.57 39.46 -49.73
C GLY A 486 15.63 38.77 -50.62
N GLN A 487 15.46 38.87 -51.96
CA GLN A 487 16.48 38.71 -53.03
C GLN A 487 17.10 40.10 -53.36
N PRO A 488 18.23 40.28 -54.10
CA PRO A 488 18.69 39.61 -55.35
C PRO A 488 20.20 39.25 -55.33
N GLY A 489 20.90 38.59 -56.26
CA GLY A 489 20.72 38.19 -57.65
C GLY A 489 22.02 38.50 -58.41
N GLU A 490 22.79 37.48 -58.82
CA GLU A 490 23.78 37.59 -59.91
C GLU A 490 24.03 36.21 -60.55
N ALA A 491 23.95 36.17 -61.87
CA ALA A 491 23.89 35.00 -62.75
C ALA A 491 25.29 34.69 -63.36
N PRO A 492 25.46 34.01 -64.52
CA PRO A 492 24.83 32.80 -65.09
C PRO A 492 25.88 31.80 -65.64
N ARG A 493 25.52 30.53 -65.91
CA ARG A 493 25.75 29.90 -67.24
C ARG A 493 25.31 28.43 -67.32
N GLY A 494 24.45 28.18 -68.32
CA GLY A 494 24.27 26.90 -69.04
C GLY A 494 23.62 25.79 -68.22
N GLY A 495 22.42 25.29 -68.52
CA GLY A 495 21.83 25.07 -69.83
C GLY A 495 21.32 23.62 -69.81
N GLN A 496 20.00 23.51 -69.80
CA GLN A 496 19.17 22.30 -69.60
C GLN A 496 19.59 21.04 -70.38
N GLY A 497 19.25 19.90 -69.77
CA GLY A 497 18.69 18.75 -70.49
C GLY A 497 18.86 17.43 -69.75
N PHE A 498 17.75 16.88 -69.22
CA PHE A 498 17.25 15.51 -69.47
C PHE A 498 16.39 15.00 -68.29
N ALA A 499 15.13 14.71 -68.59
CA ALA A 499 14.41 13.57 -68.02
C ALA A 499 14.28 12.52 -69.14
N PRO A 500 13.75 11.32 -68.89
CA PRO A 500 14.17 10.27 -67.97
C PRO A 500 14.56 9.00 -68.78
N GLY A 501 15.37 8.09 -68.23
CA GLY A 501 15.72 6.86 -68.95
C GLY A 501 16.62 5.95 -68.14
N GLY A 502 16.14 4.72 -67.89
CA GLY A 502 16.71 3.77 -66.95
C GLY A 502 18.04 3.16 -67.36
N GLY A 503 18.67 2.48 -66.39
CA GLY A 503 19.89 1.71 -66.62
C GLY A 503 20.63 1.27 -65.35
N GLY A 504 19.99 0.42 -64.54
CA GLY A 504 20.53 -0.62 -63.63
C GLY A 504 21.88 -0.46 -62.90
N GLY A 505 21.83 -0.57 -61.56
CA GLY A 505 22.96 -1.05 -60.75
C GLY A 505 22.92 -0.74 -59.23
N GLY A 506 22.25 -1.57 -58.43
CA GLY A 506 22.58 -1.85 -57.01
C GLY A 506 21.94 -0.98 -55.91
N GLY A 507 21.15 -1.59 -55.02
CA GLY A 507 20.33 -0.98 -53.95
C GLY A 507 21.10 -0.20 -52.87
N GLY A 508 20.46 0.48 -51.92
CA GLY A 508 19.05 0.59 -51.56
C GLY A 508 18.86 1.90 -50.76
N GLY A 509 17.64 2.45 -50.78
CA GLY A 509 17.31 3.53 -49.84
C GLY A 509 17.34 3.02 -48.39
N PRO A 510 17.46 3.89 -47.38
CA PRO A 510 17.31 3.47 -45.98
C PRO A 510 16.01 2.68 -45.81
N TRP A 511 16.13 1.44 -45.35
CA TRP A 511 15.01 0.53 -45.16
C TRP A 511 14.08 0.97 -44.01
N LEU A 512 14.61 1.79 -43.10
CA LEU A 512 13.88 2.52 -42.06
C LEU A 512 13.74 3.99 -42.41
N SER A 513 12.57 4.57 -42.14
CA SER A 513 12.41 6.02 -42.27
C SER A 513 13.16 6.76 -41.15
N PRO A 514 13.62 8.00 -41.38
CA PRO A 514 14.23 8.82 -40.33
C PRO A 514 13.32 9.01 -39.09
N GLU A 515 11.99 8.94 -39.27
CA GLU A 515 11.01 8.96 -38.19
C GLU A 515 11.02 7.68 -37.35
N ASP A 516 11.10 6.52 -38.00
CA ASP A 516 11.18 5.19 -37.35
C ASP A 516 12.47 5.08 -36.54
N VAL A 517 13.60 5.47 -37.13
CA VAL A 517 14.91 5.52 -36.44
C VAL A 517 14.82 6.33 -35.15
N ARG A 518 14.20 7.53 -35.20
CA ARG A 518 14.01 8.38 -34.01
C ARG A 518 13.06 7.75 -33.00
N GLN A 519 12.05 7.02 -33.46
CA GLN A 519 11.11 6.31 -32.59
C GLN A 519 11.80 5.17 -31.85
N PHE A 520 12.52 4.30 -32.55
CA PHE A 520 13.27 3.20 -31.95
C PHE A 520 14.31 3.69 -30.95
N GLN A 521 15.03 4.77 -31.26
CA GLN A 521 15.98 5.39 -30.31
C GLN A 521 15.31 5.88 -29.02
N ARG A 522 14.05 6.32 -29.06
CA ARG A 522 13.29 6.67 -27.84
C ARG A 522 12.90 5.42 -27.05
N GLU A 523 12.39 4.41 -27.75
CA GLU A 523 11.95 3.15 -27.14
C GLU A 523 13.12 2.38 -26.50
N PHE A 524 14.32 2.36 -27.12
CA PHE A 524 15.53 1.78 -26.49
C PHE A 524 16.03 2.61 -25.31
N ARG A 525 15.87 3.94 -25.35
CA ARG A 525 16.25 4.80 -24.22
C ARG A 525 15.36 4.54 -23.00
N GLU A 526 14.06 4.44 -23.21
CA GLU A 526 13.08 4.15 -22.15
C GLU A 526 13.38 2.79 -21.51
N ARG A 527 13.52 1.74 -22.33
CA ARG A 527 13.88 0.40 -21.85
C ARG A 527 15.23 0.34 -21.15
N GLY A 528 16.20 1.11 -21.63
CA GLY A 528 17.51 1.24 -20.98
C GLY A 528 17.45 1.98 -19.63
N GLN A 529 16.44 2.83 -19.40
CA GLN A 529 16.21 3.45 -18.09
C GLN A 529 15.51 2.47 -17.15
N ASP A 530 14.49 1.78 -17.64
CA ASP A 530 13.74 0.77 -16.89
C ASP A 530 14.67 -0.36 -16.41
N ALA A 531 15.51 -0.89 -17.31
CA ALA A 531 16.48 -1.93 -16.97
C ALA A 531 17.52 -1.46 -15.93
N ARG A 532 17.92 -0.19 -15.95
CA ARG A 532 18.85 0.37 -14.94
C ARG A 532 18.20 0.56 -13.58
N ARG A 533 16.95 1.02 -13.54
CA ARG A 533 16.19 1.11 -12.29
C ARG A 533 16.08 -0.27 -11.66
N LEU A 534 15.63 -1.25 -12.45
CA LEU A 534 15.52 -2.64 -12.03
C LEU A 534 16.86 -3.17 -11.50
N ARG A 535 17.96 -2.89 -12.20
CA ARG A 535 19.33 -3.26 -11.78
C ARG A 535 19.74 -2.62 -10.46
N ASP A 536 19.44 -1.34 -10.23
CA ASP A 536 19.80 -0.66 -8.98
C ASP A 536 18.98 -1.18 -7.79
N GLU A 537 17.72 -1.56 -8.01
CA GLU A 537 16.86 -2.17 -7.00
C GLU A 537 17.34 -3.58 -6.63
N LEU A 538 17.60 -4.43 -7.63
CA LEU A 538 18.10 -5.80 -7.44
C LEU A 538 19.52 -5.83 -6.85
N GLY A 539 20.37 -4.87 -7.24
CA GLY A 539 21.73 -4.76 -6.70
C GLY A 539 21.77 -4.40 -5.22
N GLN A 540 20.79 -3.65 -4.72
CA GLN A 540 20.64 -3.37 -3.28
C GLN A 540 20.24 -4.62 -2.49
N GLU A 541 19.54 -5.55 -3.14
CA GLU A 541 19.06 -6.81 -2.57
C GLU A 541 20.10 -7.93 -2.68
N GLY A 542 21.28 -7.65 -3.25
CA GLY A 542 22.37 -8.61 -3.38
C GLY A 542 22.14 -9.68 -4.46
N VAL A 543 21.15 -9.49 -5.34
CA VAL A 543 20.91 -10.37 -6.50
C VAL A 543 22.03 -10.19 -7.52
N ASP A 544 22.46 -11.29 -8.15
CA ASP A 544 23.44 -11.22 -9.23
C ASP A 544 22.80 -10.58 -10.49
N VAL A 545 23.18 -9.33 -10.76
CA VAL A 545 22.70 -8.55 -11.90
C VAL A 545 23.57 -8.68 -13.15
N GLY A 546 24.53 -9.62 -13.20
CA GLY A 546 25.47 -9.73 -14.32
C GLY A 546 24.82 -9.91 -15.69
N ASP A 547 23.73 -10.67 -15.76
CA ASP A 547 22.96 -10.88 -17.00
C ASP A 547 22.17 -9.63 -17.42
N LEU A 548 21.63 -8.91 -16.43
CA LEU A 548 20.94 -7.64 -16.63
C LEU A 548 21.91 -6.52 -17.07
N ASP A 549 23.11 -6.45 -16.49
CA ASP A 549 24.17 -5.52 -16.91
C ASP A 549 24.60 -5.76 -18.37
N ARG A 550 24.66 -7.03 -18.81
CA ARG A 550 24.92 -7.36 -20.22
C ARG A 550 23.81 -6.87 -21.14
N ALA A 551 22.55 -7.04 -20.74
CA ALA A 551 21.40 -6.52 -21.48
C ALA A 551 21.39 -4.99 -21.56
N ILE A 552 21.69 -4.29 -20.45
CA ILE A 552 21.82 -2.82 -20.40
C ILE A 552 22.91 -2.34 -21.36
N ALA A 553 24.07 -3.01 -21.39
CA ALA A 553 25.15 -2.67 -22.31
C ALA A 553 24.74 -2.84 -23.79
N GLY A 554 23.93 -3.87 -24.10
CA GLY A 554 23.38 -4.05 -25.45
C GLY A 554 22.34 -2.99 -25.81
N LEU A 555 21.46 -2.60 -24.88
CA LEU A 555 20.51 -1.49 -25.06
C LEU A 555 21.22 -0.15 -25.31
N ASP A 556 22.35 0.10 -24.65
CA ASP A 556 23.17 1.28 -24.90
C ASP A 556 23.80 1.30 -26.29
N ARG A 557 24.24 0.16 -26.78
CA ARG A 557 24.75 0.02 -28.15
C ARG A 557 23.63 0.25 -29.16
N LEU A 558 22.45 -0.34 -28.95
CA LEU A 558 21.26 -0.12 -29.79
C LEU A 558 20.83 1.35 -29.82
N ARG A 559 20.96 2.06 -28.69
CA ARG A 559 20.66 3.50 -28.60
C ARG A 559 21.67 4.38 -29.31
N THR A 560 22.94 3.99 -29.34
CA THR A 560 24.05 4.77 -29.91
C THR A 560 24.33 4.42 -31.37
N MET A 561 23.78 3.30 -31.84
CA MET A 561 23.70 2.93 -33.25
C MET A 561 22.86 3.99 -33.97
N GLY A 562 23.48 4.67 -34.94
CA GLY A 562 22.92 5.87 -35.59
C GLY A 562 21.77 5.53 -36.53
N ASP A 563 22.11 5.16 -37.76
CA ASP A 563 21.16 5.04 -38.87
C ASP A 563 20.58 3.63 -39.05
N PHE A 564 20.93 2.69 -38.15
CA PHE A 564 20.52 1.26 -38.25
C PHE A 564 20.79 0.67 -39.64
N ASP A 565 21.90 1.07 -40.26
CA ASP A 565 22.23 0.76 -41.66
C ASP A 565 22.39 -0.74 -41.93
N ASP A 566 22.78 -1.51 -40.91
CA ASP A 566 22.94 -2.97 -41.01
C ASP A 566 21.81 -3.69 -40.25
N PRO A 567 20.81 -4.25 -40.97
CA PRO A 567 19.69 -4.96 -40.35
C PRO A 567 20.13 -6.26 -39.66
N GLU A 568 21.17 -6.93 -40.16
CA GLU A 568 21.68 -8.17 -39.56
C GLU A 568 22.38 -7.87 -38.24
N GLU A 569 23.18 -6.80 -38.18
CA GLU A 569 23.83 -6.36 -36.94
C GLU A 569 22.80 -5.91 -35.88
N LEU A 570 21.77 -5.17 -36.31
CA LEU A 570 20.66 -4.75 -35.44
C LEU A 570 19.92 -5.95 -34.86
N ALA A 571 19.54 -6.91 -35.71
CA ALA A 571 18.82 -8.12 -35.29
C ALA A 571 19.67 -8.98 -34.35
N ALA A 572 20.97 -9.11 -34.62
CA ALA A 572 21.89 -9.84 -33.75
C ALA A 572 22.01 -9.19 -32.36
N LEU A 573 22.15 -7.87 -32.30
CA LEU A 573 22.29 -7.13 -31.05
C LEU A 573 21.00 -7.16 -30.22
N GLN A 574 19.83 -7.11 -30.87
CA GLN A 574 18.53 -7.30 -30.20
C GLN A 574 18.37 -8.72 -29.64
N ALA A 575 18.72 -9.74 -30.43
CA ALA A 575 18.67 -11.13 -29.99
C ALA A 575 19.56 -11.37 -28.78
N ASP A 576 20.73 -10.74 -28.72
CA ASP A 576 21.64 -10.83 -27.58
C ASP A 576 21.11 -10.12 -26.33
N VAL A 577 20.48 -8.95 -26.46
CA VAL A 577 19.80 -8.27 -25.33
C VAL A 577 18.65 -9.12 -24.80
N LEU A 578 17.80 -9.64 -25.69
CA LEU A 578 16.67 -10.50 -25.33
C LEU A 578 17.14 -11.79 -24.64
N ARG A 579 18.23 -12.39 -25.12
CA ARG A 579 18.83 -13.56 -24.47
C ARG A 579 19.31 -13.22 -23.06
N GLY A 580 20.03 -12.11 -22.88
CA GLY A 580 20.50 -11.66 -21.56
C GLY A 580 19.36 -11.43 -20.56
N LEU A 581 18.27 -10.81 -21.00
CA LEU A 581 17.09 -10.61 -20.14
C LEU A 581 16.35 -11.91 -19.80
N LYS A 582 16.25 -12.85 -20.75
CA LYS A 582 15.63 -14.18 -20.51
C LYS A 582 16.48 -15.05 -19.58
N ASP A 583 17.80 -15.00 -19.72
CA ASP A 583 18.74 -15.67 -18.82
C ASP A 583 18.63 -15.09 -17.41
N PHE A 584 18.56 -13.76 -17.30
CA PHE A 584 18.32 -13.07 -16.04
C PHE A 584 16.96 -13.42 -15.42
N GLU A 585 15.87 -13.41 -16.21
CA GLU A 585 14.53 -13.81 -15.77
C GLU A 585 14.54 -15.24 -15.21
N PHE A 586 15.24 -16.15 -15.88
CA PHE A 586 15.36 -17.54 -15.44
C PHE A 586 16.14 -17.65 -14.13
N ALA A 587 17.25 -16.91 -13.98
CA ALA A 587 18.03 -16.85 -12.75
C ALA A 587 17.18 -16.32 -11.58
N LEU A 588 16.48 -15.21 -11.79
CA LEU A 588 15.61 -14.57 -10.80
C LEU A 588 14.45 -15.49 -10.39
N ARG A 589 13.83 -16.19 -11.36
CA ARG A 589 12.79 -17.20 -11.08
C ARG A 589 13.31 -18.37 -10.26
N ARG A 590 14.53 -18.83 -10.53
CA ARG A 590 15.18 -19.91 -9.76
C ARG A 590 15.47 -19.46 -8.34
N GLU A 591 15.94 -18.24 -8.16
CA GLU A 591 16.21 -17.64 -6.85
C GLU A 591 14.92 -17.55 -6.02
N LEU A 592 13.86 -16.99 -6.60
CA LEU A 592 12.53 -16.92 -6.01
C LEU A 592 11.98 -18.32 -5.63
N GLY A 593 12.11 -19.30 -6.53
CA GLY A 593 11.71 -20.68 -6.27
C GLY A 593 12.49 -21.33 -5.12
N SER A 594 13.80 -21.09 -5.04
CA SER A 594 14.67 -21.62 -3.97
C SER A 594 14.39 -20.98 -2.60
N GLN A 595 13.95 -19.73 -2.56
CA GLN A 595 13.54 -19.05 -1.33
C GLN A 595 12.21 -19.61 -0.85
N ILE A 596 11.24 -19.78 -1.76
CA ILE A 596 9.95 -20.40 -1.45
C ILE A 596 10.14 -21.83 -0.94
N GLU A 597 10.97 -22.67 -1.58
CA GLU A 597 11.28 -24.03 -1.11
C GLU A 597 12.00 -24.05 0.25
N ARG A 598 12.91 -23.12 0.53
CA ARG A 598 13.55 -22.98 1.85
C ARG A 598 12.55 -22.61 2.95
N PHE A 599 11.56 -21.77 2.65
CA PHE A 599 10.48 -21.45 3.59
C PHE A 599 9.54 -22.64 3.88
N PHE A 600 9.32 -23.52 2.89
CA PHE A 600 8.60 -24.77 3.12
C PHE A 600 9.42 -25.80 3.93
N LEU A 601 10.74 -25.88 3.70
CA LEU A 601 11.63 -26.78 4.43
C LEU A 601 11.92 -26.31 5.88
N SER A 602 11.88 -25.00 6.15
CA SER A 602 11.96 -24.44 7.51
C SER A 602 10.68 -24.65 8.34
N GLY A 603 9.58 -25.08 7.72
CA GLY A 603 8.29 -25.31 8.38
C GLY A 603 7.96 -26.79 8.64
N SER A 604 8.77 -27.74 8.19
CA SER A 604 8.41 -29.16 8.26
C SER A 604 9.52 -30.15 8.59
N ASP A 605 10.75 -29.75 8.91
CA ASP A 605 11.77 -30.68 9.39
C ASP A 605 12.50 -30.12 10.62
N ASP A 606 11.93 -30.40 11.79
CA ASP A 606 12.66 -30.94 12.95
C ASP A 606 11.66 -31.17 14.09
N VAL A 607 10.95 -32.30 14.03
CA VAL A 607 10.43 -32.91 15.26
C VAL A 607 11.60 -33.68 15.85
N PRO A 608 12.14 -33.29 17.02
CA PRO A 608 13.24 -34.02 17.65
C PRO A 608 12.86 -35.49 17.79
N GLU A 609 13.79 -36.42 17.57
CA GLU A 609 13.50 -37.88 17.56
C GLU A 609 12.74 -38.35 18.82
N GLU A 610 12.96 -37.67 19.95
CA GLU A 610 12.30 -37.92 21.24
C GLU A 610 10.78 -37.68 21.22
N TYR A 611 10.25 -36.85 20.30
CA TYR A 611 8.83 -36.56 20.17
C TYR A 611 8.10 -37.42 19.14
N ARG A 612 8.84 -38.17 18.31
CA ARG A 612 8.25 -39.03 17.26
C ARG A 612 7.53 -40.25 17.90
N GLU A 613 8.10 -40.81 18.96
CA GLU A 613 7.48 -41.91 19.72
C GLU A 613 6.21 -41.47 20.47
N LEU A 614 6.19 -40.23 20.99
CA LEU A 614 5.03 -39.66 21.69
C LEU A 614 3.86 -39.38 20.74
N VAL A 615 4.15 -38.93 19.53
CA VAL A 615 3.14 -38.69 18.49
C VAL A 615 2.58 -40.00 17.94
N GLU A 616 3.41 -41.02 17.72
CA GLU A 616 2.93 -42.36 17.35
C GLU A 616 2.07 -43.00 18.45
N ALA A 617 2.45 -42.86 19.72
CA ALA A 617 1.64 -43.34 20.85
C ALA A 617 0.28 -42.64 20.94
N TYR A 618 0.24 -41.33 20.65
CA TYR A 618 -1.00 -40.53 20.63
C TYR A 618 -1.95 -40.95 19.49
N TYR A 619 -1.44 -41.16 18.28
CA TYR A 619 -2.27 -41.62 17.15
C TYR A 619 -2.68 -43.08 17.26
N ARG A 620 -1.87 -43.93 17.92
CA ARG A 620 -2.23 -45.33 18.22
C ARG A 620 -3.38 -45.39 19.23
N ALA A 621 -3.35 -44.57 20.28
CA ALA A 621 -4.44 -44.47 21.27
C ALA A 621 -5.74 -43.93 20.64
N LEU A 622 -5.64 -42.98 19.70
CA LEU A 622 -6.77 -42.47 18.93
C LEU A 622 -7.36 -43.48 17.93
N SER A 623 -6.59 -44.50 17.56
CA SER A 623 -7.04 -45.57 16.63
C SER A 623 -7.62 -46.80 17.33
N GLU A 624 -7.42 -46.94 18.64
CA GLU A 624 -7.90 -48.10 19.43
C GLU A 624 -9.23 -47.86 20.16
N ASP A 625 -9.75 -46.62 20.20
CA ASP A 625 -11.09 -46.30 20.73
C ASP A 625 -12.08 -45.93 19.60
N PRO A 626 -12.83 -46.90 19.04
CA PRO A 626 -14.05 -46.60 18.31
C PRO A 626 -15.17 -46.25 19.30
N PRO A 627 -15.92 -45.14 19.12
CA PRO A 627 -16.98 -44.75 20.05
C PRO A 627 -18.17 -45.74 20.00
N PRO A 628 -18.86 -45.97 21.14
CA PRO A 628 -20.14 -46.69 21.18
C PRO A 628 -21.30 -45.92 20.54
#